data_AF-A0A5S3SA32-F1
#
_entry.id   AF-A0A5S3SA32-F1
#
_cell.length_a   1.000
_cell.length_b   1.000
_cell.length_c   1.000
_cell.angle_alpha   90.00
_cell.angle_beta   90.00
_cell.angle_gamma   90.00
#
_symmetry.space_group_name_H-M   'P 1'
#
loop_
_entity.id
_entity.type
_entity.pdbx_description
1 polymer ?
#
loop_
_entity_poly.entity_id
_entity_poly.type
_entity_poly.pdbx_seq_one_letter_code
_entity_poly.pdbx_strand_id
1 'polypeptide(L)'
;AELICLAKQHKVILFNFESSAVCEKNLLLSQFNGVFYSSDAAEDIFKALVRITDGELWFTRKVISGAFKDILNSASSHNLLHDDIVLSKSDYENLTKREKSVIQLIAQGASNDKIANKLNISD
;
A
#
# COMPACT_ATOMS: atom_id res chain seq x y z
N ALA A 1 -10.90 17.55 8.41
CA ALA A 1 -9.80 17.74 7.44
C ALA A 1 -8.55 18.29 8.11
N GLU A 2 -8.66 19.32 8.96
CA GLU A 2 -7.51 19.95 9.62
C GLU A 2 -6.71 19.02 10.55
N LEU A 3 -7.39 18.24 11.40
CA LEU A 3 -6.71 17.31 12.33
C LEU A 3 -5.91 16.20 11.62
N ILE A 4 -6.41 15.71 10.47
CA ILE A 4 -5.69 14.73 9.67
C ILE A 4 -4.41 15.36 9.10
N CYS A 5 -4.48 16.60 8.61
CA CYS A 5 -3.31 17.32 8.13
C CYS A 5 -2.26 17.50 9.24
N LEU A 6 -2.72 17.85 10.45
CA LEU A 6 -1.87 17.98 11.63
C LEU A 6 -1.15 16.67 11.98
N ALA A 7 -1.88 15.53 11.96
CA ALA A 7 -1.34 14.21 12.25
C ALA A 7 -0.24 13.77 11.24
N LYS A 8 -0.21 14.34 10.04
CA LYS A 8 0.87 14.07 9.06
C LYS A 8 2.19 14.75 9.42
N GLN A 9 2.14 15.83 10.20
CA GLN A 9 3.28 16.70 10.49
C GLN A 9 3.73 16.61 11.94
N HIS A 10 2.82 16.24 12.85
CA HIS A 10 3.06 16.21 14.29
C HIS A 10 2.52 14.93 14.91
N LYS A 11 3.05 14.59 16.09
CA LYS A 11 2.50 13.50 16.90
C LYS A 11 1.16 13.94 17.47
N VAL A 12 0.06 13.32 17.04
CA VAL A 12 -1.30 13.68 17.46
C VAL A 12 -1.94 12.49 18.14
N ILE A 13 -2.51 12.74 19.33
CA ILE A 13 -3.20 11.75 20.14
C ILE A 13 -4.59 12.30 20.45
N LEU A 14 -5.59 11.43 20.43
CA LEU A 14 -6.94 11.80 20.83
C LEU A 14 -7.18 11.41 22.29
N PHE A 15 -7.82 12.31 23.04
CA PHE A 15 -8.05 12.16 24.46
C PHE A 15 -9.55 12.16 24.80
N ASN A 16 -9.94 11.49 25.88
CA ASN A 16 -11.30 11.47 26.41
C ASN A 16 -12.35 10.97 25.42
N PHE A 17 -12.03 9.91 24.67
CA PHE A 17 -12.97 9.29 23.75
C PHE A 17 -13.83 8.23 24.42
N GLU A 18 -15.03 8.03 23.88
CA GLU A 18 -15.90 6.91 24.24
C GLU A 18 -15.71 5.77 23.24
N SER A 19 -15.62 4.53 23.73
CA SER A 19 -15.28 3.34 22.93
C SER A 19 -16.25 3.03 21.79
N SER A 20 -17.48 3.56 21.84
CA SER A 20 -18.52 3.34 20.82
C SER A 20 -18.46 4.33 19.65
N ALA A 21 -17.75 5.45 19.80
CA ALA A 21 -17.86 6.59 18.91
C ALA A 21 -16.87 6.58 17.73
N VAL A 22 -15.79 5.79 17.78
CA VAL A 22 -14.69 5.91 16.82
C VAL A 22 -14.17 4.59 16.29
N CYS A 23 -13.94 4.56 14.98
CA CYS A 23 -13.13 3.53 14.34
C CYS A 23 -11.63 3.84 14.56
N GLU A 24 -11.04 3.24 15.61
CA GLU A 24 -9.59 3.36 15.89
C GLU A 24 -8.71 3.07 14.67
N LYS A 25 -9.14 2.11 13.84
CA LYS A 25 -8.43 1.74 12.60
C LYS A 25 -8.33 2.91 11.62
N ASN A 26 -9.38 3.71 11.47
CA ASN A 26 -9.34 4.87 10.59
C ASN A 26 -8.39 5.95 11.12
N LEU A 27 -8.31 6.12 12.45
CA LEU A 27 -7.33 7.02 13.07
C LEU A 27 -5.90 6.57 12.80
N LEU A 28 -5.62 5.27 13.02
CA LEU A 28 -4.33 4.68 12.75
C LEU A 28 -3.91 4.89 11.28
N LEU A 29 -4.81 4.59 10.33
CA LEU A 29 -4.55 4.80 8.91
C LEU A 29 -4.45 6.28 8.51
N SER A 30 -4.95 7.19 9.35
CA SER A 30 -4.84 8.65 9.18
C SER A 30 -3.63 9.26 9.91
N GLN A 31 -2.65 8.45 10.32
CA GLN A 31 -1.38 8.85 10.94
C GLN A 31 -1.49 9.43 12.37
N PHE A 32 -2.58 9.15 13.08
CA PHE A 32 -2.63 9.44 14.52
C PHE A 32 -1.72 8.48 15.29
N ASN A 33 -1.19 8.91 16.43
CA ASN A 33 -0.25 8.14 17.24
C ASN A 33 -0.92 7.35 18.35
N GLY A 34 -2.17 7.64 18.68
CA GLY A 34 -2.91 6.87 19.66
C GLY A 34 -4.26 7.46 20.01
N VAL A 35 -4.97 6.74 20.88
CA VAL A 35 -6.23 7.17 21.48
C VAL A 35 -6.23 6.84 22.97
N PHE A 36 -6.83 7.72 23.76
CA PHE A 36 -7.14 7.49 25.17
C PHE A 36 -8.64 7.56 25.40
N TYR A 37 -9.14 6.58 26.12
CA TYR A 37 -10.53 6.49 26.53
C TYR A 37 -10.77 7.23 27.84
N SER A 38 -12.01 7.70 28.05
CA SER A 38 -12.40 8.35 29.31
C SER A 38 -12.23 7.44 30.54
N SER A 39 -12.15 6.13 30.34
CA SER A 39 -11.93 5.12 31.37
C SER A 39 -10.46 4.85 31.68
N ASP A 40 -9.52 5.39 30.89
CA ASP A 40 -8.10 5.08 31.05
C ASP A 40 -7.54 5.73 32.32
N ALA A 41 -6.74 4.96 33.06
CA ALA A 41 -6.08 5.47 34.25
C ALA A 41 -4.99 6.49 33.89
N ALA A 42 -4.77 7.47 34.77
CA ALA A 42 -3.73 8.49 34.58
C ALA A 42 -2.33 7.88 34.41
N GLU A 43 -2.05 6.77 35.09
CA GLU A 43 -0.78 6.04 35.01
C GLU A 43 -0.56 5.45 33.61
N ASP A 44 -1.61 4.87 33.01
CA ASP A 44 -1.57 4.32 31.65
C ASP A 44 -1.38 5.43 30.62
N ILE A 45 -2.06 6.57 30.80
CA ILE A 45 -1.89 7.76 29.96
C ILE A 45 -0.45 8.26 30.03
N PHE A 46 0.14 8.38 31.22
CA PHE A 46 1.52 8.84 31.37
C PHE A 46 2.51 7.89 30.70
N LYS A 47 2.37 6.58 30.93
CA LYS A 47 3.20 5.55 30.30
C LYS A 47 3.11 5.57 28.78
N ALA A 48 1.91 5.76 28.26
CA ALA A 48 1.65 5.88 26.84
C ALA A 48 2.31 7.11 26.23
N LEU A 49 2.22 8.27 26.90
CA LEU A 49 2.86 9.50 26.44
C LEU A 49 4.37 9.34 26.27
N VAL A 50 5.05 8.73 27.25
CA VAL A 50 6.50 8.45 27.16
C VAL A 50 6.82 7.60 25.92
N ARG A 51 6.04 6.54 25.68
CA ARG A 51 6.24 5.66 24.51
C ARG A 51 5.96 6.35 23.19
N ILE A 52 4.91 7.16 23.13
CA ILE A 52 4.59 7.92 21.92
C ILE A 52 5.68 8.97 21.64
N THR A 53 6.25 9.58 22.68
CA THR A 53 7.41 10.48 22.50
C THR A 53 8.64 9.74 21.96
N ASP A 54 8.82 8.46 22.30
CA ASP A 54 9.87 7.59 21.76
C ASP A 54 9.58 7.08 20.33
N GLY A 55 8.38 7.34 19.80
CA GLY A 55 7.99 7.00 18.43
C GLY A 55 7.10 5.76 18.31
N GLU A 56 6.65 5.21 19.43
CA GLU A 56 5.69 4.11 19.43
C GLU A 56 4.26 4.59 19.15
N LEU A 57 3.41 3.65 18.77
CA LEU A 57 1.97 3.86 18.58
C LEU A 57 1.20 3.31 19.77
N TRP A 58 0.17 4.04 20.22
CA TRP A 58 -0.69 3.65 21.31
C TRP A 58 -2.08 3.26 20.80
N PHE A 59 -2.16 2.08 20.19
CA PHE A 59 -3.40 1.46 19.76
C PHE A 59 -3.45 0.01 20.24
N THR A 60 -4.66 -0.53 20.35
CA THR A 60 -4.82 -1.94 20.71
C THR A 60 -4.19 -2.85 19.65
N ARG A 61 -3.60 -3.98 20.10
CA ARG A 61 -2.99 -4.96 19.19
C ARG A 61 -3.96 -5.47 18.12
N LYS A 62 -5.25 -5.57 18.46
CA LYS A 62 -6.31 -5.99 17.54
C LYS A 62 -6.46 -5.00 16.38
N VAL A 63 -6.45 -3.70 16.67
CA VAL A 63 -6.55 -2.63 15.65
C VAL A 63 -5.32 -2.60 14.76
N ILE A 64 -4.13 -2.65 15.34
CA ILE A 64 -2.86 -2.68 14.56
C ILE A 64 -2.83 -3.90 13.65
N SER A 65 -3.14 -5.08 14.19
CA SER A 65 -3.14 -6.33 13.42
C SER A 65 -4.20 -6.32 12.31
N GLY A 66 -5.38 -5.75 12.58
CA GLY A 66 -6.44 -5.59 11.60
C GLY A 66 -6.05 -4.63 10.48
N ALA A 67 -5.48 -3.48 10.80
CA ALA A 67 -4.99 -2.52 9.81
C ALA A 67 -3.87 -3.12 8.95
N PHE A 68 -2.93 -3.83 9.57
CA PHE A 68 -1.84 -4.48 8.85
C PHE A 68 -2.33 -5.54 7.87
N LYS A 69 -3.30 -6.38 8.27
CA LYS A 69 -3.93 -7.36 7.38
C LYS A 69 -4.60 -6.69 6.17
N ASP A 70 -5.33 -5.60 6.41
CA ASP A 70 -5.95 -4.85 5.32
C ASP A 70 -4.93 -4.28 4.34
N ILE A 71 -3.85 -3.67 4.85
CA ILE A 71 -2.76 -3.15 4.01
C ILE A 71 -2.15 -4.28 3.18
N LEU A 72 -1.89 -5.45 3.78
CA LEU A 72 -1.33 -6.60 3.06
C LEU A 72 -2.27 -7.12 1.98
N ASN A 73 -3.57 -7.19 2.27
CA ASN A 73 -4.58 -7.62 1.30
C ASN A 73 -4.70 -6.63 0.15
N SER A 74 -4.72 -5.32 0.44
CA SER A 74 -4.73 -4.27 -0.58
C SER A 74 -3.46 -4.29 -1.43
N ALA A 75 -2.28 -4.45 -0.83
CA ALA A 75 -1.02 -4.54 -1.55
C ALA A 75 -0.96 -5.77 -2.48
N SER A 76 -1.48 -6.91 -2.01
CA SER A 76 -1.60 -8.14 -2.80
C SER A 76 -2.58 -7.99 -3.97
N SER A 77 -3.66 -7.22 -3.77
CA SER A 77 -4.66 -6.95 -4.82
C SER A 77 -4.15 -5.96 -5.88
N HIS A 78 -3.18 -5.12 -5.53
CA HIS A 78 -2.62 -4.08 -6.40
C HIS A 78 -1.31 -4.49 -7.11
N ASN A 79 -0.98 -5.79 -7.20
CA ASN A 79 0.21 -6.30 -7.89
C ASN A 79 1.53 -5.58 -7.54
N LEU A 80 1.62 -4.96 -6.35
CA LEU A 80 2.86 -4.30 -5.91
C LEU A 80 3.91 -5.31 -5.43
N LEU A 81 3.52 -6.57 -5.28
CA LEU A 81 4.38 -7.68 -4.85
C LEU A 81 4.63 -8.71 -5.96
N HIS A 82 4.07 -8.51 -7.15
CA HIS A 82 4.38 -9.32 -8.33
C HIS A 82 5.21 -8.45 -9.28
N ASP A 83 6.53 -8.62 -9.22
CA ASP A 83 7.49 -8.02 -10.17
C ASP A 83 7.42 -8.70 -11.56
N ASP A 84 6.44 -9.59 -11.76
CA ASP A 84 6.14 -10.21 -13.04
C ASP A 84 5.14 -9.33 -13.77
N ILE A 85 5.57 -8.69 -14.85
CA ILE A 85 4.69 -8.02 -15.81
C ILE A 85 3.76 -9.08 -16.38
N VAL A 86 2.58 -9.26 -15.77
CA VAL A 86 1.53 -10.12 -16.31
C VAL A 86 0.92 -9.37 -17.49
N LEU A 87 1.47 -9.61 -18.68
CA LEU A 87 0.90 -9.11 -19.94
C LEU A 87 -0.55 -9.58 -20.03
N SER A 88 -1.48 -8.63 -19.96
CA SER A 88 -2.89 -8.94 -20.11
C SER A 88 -3.22 -9.20 -21.59
N LYS A 89 -4.29 -9.94 -21.86
CA LYS A 89 -4.77 -10.15 -23.23
C LYS A 89 -5.07 -8.82 -23.93
N SER A 90 -5.53 -7.80 -23.19
CA SER A 90 -5.73 -6.44 -23.69
C SER A 90 -4.43 -5.78 -24.15
N ASP A 91 -3.32 -5.98 -23.45
CA ASP A 91 -2.02 -5.41 -23.83
C ASP A 91 -1.53 -6.02 -25.14
N TYR A 92 -1.71 -7.34 -25.31
CA TYR A 92 -1.44 -8.00 -26.58
C TYR A 92 -2.33 -7.47 -27.71
N GLU A 93 -3.62 -7.23 -27.46
CA GLU A 93 -4.52 -6.73 -28.50
C GLU A 93 -4.18 -5.30 -28.96
N ASN A 94 -3.69 -4.46 -28.06
CA ASN A 94 -3.28 -3.07 -28.34
C ASN A 94 -2.01 -2.96 -29.18
N LEU A 95 -1.25 -4.04 -29.35
CA LEU A 95 -0.09 -4.06 -30.23
C LEU A 95 -0.51 -3.91 -31.69
N THR A 96 0.27 -3.13 -32.43
CA THR A 96 0.17 -3.03 -33.88
C THR A 96 0.46 -4.39 -34.52
N LYS A 97 -0.02 -4.58 -35.76
CA LYS A 97 0.27 -5.80 -36.55
C LYS A 97 1.77 -6.09 -36.65
N ARG A 98 2.60 -5.03 -36.67
CA ARG A 98 4.05 -5.14 -36.72
C ARG A 98 4.63 -5.66 -35.40
N GLU A 99 4.26 -5.06 -34.27
CA GLU A 99 4.72 -5.50 -32.94
C GLU A 99 4.30 -6.94 -32.65
N LYS A 100 3.06 -7.33 -33.00
CA LYS A 100 2.59 -8.73 -32.89
C LYS A 100 3.48 -9.69 -33.69
N SER A 101 3.89 -9.30 -34.90
CA SER A 101 4.74 -10.12 -35.77
C SER A 101 6.17 -10.29 -35.22
N VAL A 102 6.73 -9.23 -34.64
CA VAL A 102 8.05 -9.28 -33.96
C VAL A 102 8.00 -10.22 -32.76
N ILE A 103 7.02 -10.03 -31.86
CA ILE A 103 6.87 -10.87 -30.66
C ILE A 103 6.66 -12.33 -31.02
N GLN A 104 5.86 -12.62 -32.06
CA GLN A 104 5.64 -13.99 -32.52
C GLN A 104 6.94 -14.68 -32.98
N LEU A 105 7.84 -13.96 -33.66
CA LEU A 105 9.11 -14.51 -34.10
C LEU A 105 10.10 -14.69 -32.94
N ILE A 106 10.11 -13.78 -31.97
CA ILE A 106 10.89 -13.92 -30.73
C ILE A 106 10.43 -15.14 -29.95
N ALA A 107 9.11 -15.34 -29.80
CA ALA A 107 8.54 -16.50 -29.11
C ALA A 107 8.87 -17.84 -29.80
N GLN A 108 9.19 -17.81 -31.10
CA GLN A 108 9.66 -18.97 -31.86
C GLN A 108 11.19 -19.16 -31.78
N GLY A 109 11.90 -18.31 -31.06
CA GLY A 109 13.36 -18.36 -30.89
C GLY A 109 14.14 -17.81 -32.09
N ALA A 110 13.55 -16.94 -32.91
CA ALA A 110 14.29 -16.26 -33.97
C ALA A 110 15.27 -15.23 -33.38
N SER A 111 16.51 -15.19 -33.90
CA SER A 111 17.47 -14.13 -33.59
C SER A 111 17.06 -12.79 -34.24
N ASN A 112 17.58 -11.67 -33.73
CA ASN A 112 17.32 -10.33 -34.29
C ASN A 112 17.57 -10.28 -35.80
N ASP A 113 18.72 -10.79 -36.25
CA ASP A 113 19.07 -10.90 -37.68
C ASP A 113 18.01 -11.65 -38.49
N LYS A 114 17.45 -12.73 -37.94
CA LYS A 114 16.40 -13.51 -38.61
C LYS A 114 15.06 -12.78 -38.63
N ILE A 115 14.74 -12.04 -37.57
CA ILE A 115 13.53 -11.22 -37.47
C ILE A 115 13.62 -10.07 -38.49
N ALA A 116 14.75 -9.37 -38.54
CA ALA A 116 15.00 -8.27 -39.45
C ALA A 116 14.87 -8.70 -40.91
N ASN A 117 15.53 -9.80 -41.27
CA ASN A 117 15.42 -10.40 -42.60
C ASN A 117 13.98 -10.84 -42.93
N LYS A 118 13.24 -11.43 -41.99
CA LYS A 118 11.89 -11.94 -42.24
C LYS A 118 10.83 -10.83 -42.32
N LEU A 119 11.09 -9.68 -41.68
CA LEU A 119 10.21 -8.52 -41.69
C LEU A 119 10.67 -7.42 -42.66
N ASN A 120 11.76 -7.62 -43.40
CA ASN A 120 12.40 -6.64 -44.29
C ASN A 120 12.65 -5.29 -43.58
N ILE A 121 13.22 -5.36 -42.38
CA ILE A 121 13.66 -4.20 -41.60
C ILE A 121 15.17 -4.28 -41.38
N SER A 122 15.81 -3.16 -41.06
CA SER A 122 17.21 -3.17 -40.65
C SER A 122 17.35 -3.86 -39.29
N ASP A 123 18.51 -4.49 -39.07
CA ASP A 123 18.96 -4.86 -37.72
C ASP A 123 19.19 -3.64 -36.83
#